data_AF-A0A6J4H739-F1
#
_entry.id   AF-A0A6J4H739-F1
#
_cell.length_a   1.000
_cell.length_b   1.000
_cell.length_c   1.000
_cell.angle_alpha   90.00
_cell.angle_beta   90.00
_cell.angle_gamma   90.00
#
_symmetry.space_group_name_H-M   'P 1'
#
loop_
_entity.id
_entity.type
_entity.pdbx_description
1 polymer ?
#
loop_
_entity_poly.entity_id
_entity_poly.type
_entity_poly.pdbx_seq_one_letter_code
_entity_poly.pdbx_strand_id
1 'polypeptide(L)' 'SKLYEVLEKWSADELRSVNAQIEYVLKEATRKAGRWKEEKRSQQIELEDSEEKIDKE' A
#
# COMPACT_ATOMS: atom_id res chain seq x y z
N SER A 1 24.88 -10.17 -6.11
CA SER A 1 23.86 -10.41 -7.17
C SER A 1 23.70 -9.10 -7.89
N LYS A 2 23.76 -9.08 -9.23
CA LYS A 2 23.69 -7.84 -10.02
C LYS A 2 22.45 -7.00 -9.71
N LEU A 3 21.32 -7.63 -9.37
CA LEU A 3 20.10 -6.94 -8.98
C LEU A 3 20.26 -6.18 -7.66
N TYR A 4 20.94 -6.78 -6.68
CA TYR A 4 21.12 -6.16 -5.36
C TYR A 4 22.01 -4.92 -5.46
N GLU A 5 23.09 -4.97 -6.23
CA GLU A 5 24.00 -3.83 -6.43
C GLU A 5 23.28 -2.64 -7.09
N VAL A 6 22.43 -2.91 -8.09
CA VAL A 6 21.61 -1.87 -8.74
C VAL A 6 20.61 -1.28 -7.76
N LEU A 7 19.99 -2.12 -6.92
CA LEU A 7 19.03 -1.68 -5.92
C LEU A 7 19.69 -0.87 -4.80
N GLU A 8 20.88 -1.26 -4.34
CA GLU A 8 21.67 -0.55 -3.34
C GLU A 8 22.03 0.84 -3.83
N LYS A 9 22.53 0.96 -5.07
CA LYS A 9 22.84 2.25 -5.68
C LYS A 9 21.59 3.14 -5.80
N TRP A 10 20.48 2.60 -6.30
CA TRP A 10 19.24 3.36 -6.43
C TRP A 10 18.71 3.85 -5.07
N SER A 11 18.81 3.01 -4.03
CA SER A 11 18.44 3.38 -2.67
C SER A 11 19.31 4.54 -2.16
N ALA A 12 20.62 4.48 -2.40
CA ALA A 12 21.56 5.53 -2.02
C ALA A 12 21.30 6.86 -2.75
N ASP A 13 21.00 6.81 -4.05
CA ASP A 13 20.67 7.97 -4.87
C ASP A 13 19.41 8.70 -4.34
N GLU A 14 18.48 7.96 -3.72
CA GLU A 14 17.23 8.49 -3.14
C GLU A 14 17.31 8.71 -1.62
N LEU A 15 18.50 8.61 -1.02
CA LEU A 15 18.74 8.74 0.43
C LEU A 15 17.85 7.79 1.27
N ARG A 16 17.59 6.59 0.76
CA ARG A 16 16.79 5.55 1.41
C ARG A 16 17.66 4.37 1.82
N SER A 17 17.21 3.62 2.82
CA SER A 17 17.72 2.28 3.06
C SER A 17 17.25 1.32 1.96
N VAL A 18 17.99 0.24 1.74
CA VAL A 18 17.59 -0.81 0.79
C VAL A 18 16.21 -1.38 1.12
N ASN A 19 15.91 -1.60 2.40
CA ASN A 19 14.58 -2.06 2.82
C ASN A 19 13.48 -1.05 2.47
N ALA A 20 13.70 0.24 2.73
CA ALA A 20 12.73 1.28 2.37
C ALA A 20 12.49 1.34 0.86
N GLN A 21 13.53 1.12 0.05
CA GLN A 21 13.41 1.05 -1.40
C GLN A 21 12.60 -0.17 -1.85
N ILE A 22 12.84 -1.34 -1.25
CA ILE A 22 12.06 -2.56 -1.53
C ILE A 22 10.58 -2.32 -1.22
N GLU A 23 10.26 -1.76 -0.06
CA GLU A 23 8.89 -1.45 0.33
C GLU A 23 8.22 -0.49 -0.65
N TYR A 24 8.92 0.57 -1.06
CA TYR A 24 8.42 1.53 -2.03
C TYR A 24 8.06 0.86 -3.36
N VAL A 25 8.99 0.08 -3.92
CA VAL A 25 8.79 -0.62 -5.19
C VAL A 25 7.66 -1.63 -5.10
N LEU A 26 7.57 -2.40 -4.01
CA LEU A 26 6.50 -3.39 -3.80
C LEU A 26 5.14 -2.72 -3.64
N LYS A 27 5.06 -1.59 -2.94
CA LYS A 27 3.82 -0.81 -2.79
C LYS A 27 3.34 -0.28 -4.13
N GLU A 28 4.24 0.26 -4.95
CA GLU A 28 3.92 0.71 -6.29
C GLU A 28 3.49 -0.45 -7.21
N ALA A 29 4.21 -1.58 -7.15
CA ALA A 29 3.88 -2.77 -7.93
C ALA A 29 2.50 -3.35 -7.56
N THR A 30 2.20 -3.45 -6.26
CA THR A 30 0.89 -3.93 -5.77
C THR A 30 -0.24 -2.97 -6.10
N ARG A 31 0.00 -1.65 -6.09
CA ARG A 31 -0.95 -0.62 -6.54
C ARG A 31 -1.27 -0.77 -8.03
N LYS A 32 -0.24 -0.87 -8.87
CA LYS A 32 -0.39 -1.08 -10.32
C LYS A 32 -1.09 -2.40 -10.64
N ALA A 33 -0.85 -3.43 -9.83
CA ALA A 33 -1.53 -4.73 -9.95
C ALA A 33 -2.98 -4.71 -9.43
N GLY A 34 -3.49 -3.60 -8.90
CA GLY A 34 -4.82 -3.52 -8.29
C GLY A 34 -4.97 -4.35 -7.01
N ARG A 35 -3.86 -4.80 -6.42
CA ARG A 35 -3.82 -5.62 -5.20
C ARG A 35 -3.71 -4.78 -3.94
N TRP A 36 -3.26 -3.53 -4.09
CA TRP A 36 -3.25 -2.56 -3.01
C TRP A 36 -4.66 -2.01 -2.80
N LYS A 37 -5.49 -2.72 -2.02
CA LYS A 37 -6.75 -2.18 -1.52
C LYS A 37 -6.42 -1.14 -0.45
N GLU A 38 -6.58 0.14 -0.75
CA GLU A 38 -6.55 1.15 0.32
C GLU A 38 -7.70 0.84 1.29
N GLU A 39 -7.37 0.69 2.57
CA GLU A 39 -8.32 0.44 3.68
C GLU A 39 -9.38 1.55 3.88
N LYS A 40 -9.60 2.43 2.90
CA LYS A 40 -10.68 3.42 2.95
C LYS A 40 -12.07 2.81 2.81
N ARG A 41 -12.19 1.55 2.37
CA ARG A 41 -13.49 0.89 2.20
C ARG A 41 -13.99 0.13 3.44
N SER A 42 -13.13 -0.19 4.40
CA SER A 42 -13.55 -0.93 5.59
C SER A 42 -14.31 -0.04 6.57
N GLN A 43 -13.96 1.25 6.68
CA GLN A 43 -14.67 2.19 7.56
C GLN A 43 -15.99 2.68 6.97
N GLN A 44 -16.14 2.68 5.64
CA GLN A 44 -17.36 3.18 4.99
C GLN A 44 -18.48 2.13 4.93
N ILE A 45 -18.12 0.84 4.80
CA ILE A 45 -19.09 -0.27 4.86
C ILE A 45 -19.63 -0.46 6.29
N GLU A 46 -18.80 -0.29 7.33
CA GLU A 46 -19.26 -0.35 8.73
C GLU A 46 -20.20 0.81 9.11
N LEU A 47 -20.06 1.99 8.49
CA LEU A 47 -20.93 3.14 8.73
C LEU A 47 -22.28 3.00 7.99
N GLU A 48 -22.29 2.56 6.72
CA GLU A 48 -23.53 2.33 5.95
C GLU A 48 -24.39 1.21 6.58
N ASP A 49 -23.78 0.12 7.06
CA ASP A 49 -24.50 -0.98 7.76
C ASP A 49 -25.09 -0.53 9.12
N SER A 50 -24.55 0.52 9.72
CA SER A 50 -25.04 1.07 11.00
C SER A 50 -26.20 2.05 10.84
N GLU A 51 -26.22 2.83 9.75
CA GLU A 51 -27.31 3.77 9.44
C GLU A 51 -28.58 3.03 8.97
N GLU A 52 -28.45 1.92 8.22
CA GLU A 52 -29.61 1.15 7.75
C GLU A 52 -30.36 0.40 8.89
N LYS A 53 -29.71 0.20 10.04
CA LYS A 53 -30.35 -0.40 11.23
C LYS A 53 -31.15 0.60 12.05
N ILE A 54 -30.79 1.88 12.05
CA ILE A 54 -31.46 2.91 12.84
C ILE A 54 -32.84 3.25 12.25
N ASP A 55 -33.02 3.12 10.93
CA ASP A 55 -34.29 3.41 10.25
C ASP A 55 -35.29 2.23 10.23
N LYS A 56 -34.93 1.05 10.76
CA LYS A 56 -35.77 -0.17 10.75
C LYS A 56 -36.28 -0.62 12.12
N GLU A 57 -36.06 0.16 13.18
CA GLU A 57 -36.53 -0.09 14.55
C GLU A 57 -37.38 1.07 15.08
#